data_AF-A0A9D6WJD0-F1
#
_entry.id   AF-A0A9D6WJD0-F1
#
_cell.length_a   1.000
_cell.length_b   1.000
_cell.length_c   1.000
_cell.angle_alpha   90.00
_cell.angle_beta   90.00
_cell.angle_gamma   90.00
#
_symmetry.space_group_name_H-M   'P 1'
#
loop_
_entity.id
_entity.type
_entity.pdbx_description
1 polymer ?
#
loop_
_entity_poly.entity_id
_entity_poly.type
_entity_poly.pdbx_seq_one_letter_code
_entity_poly.pdbx_strand_id
1 'polypeptide(L)'
;MSAATWGALAIAACALWLGGCAELRPGAPRPAIAPDEDAEYARLFPYYAESCAVSQLKKKEGFGAELFGGIGGHQVFYLNGVCRARDEKHPRLVPCDELPAPHADGVGFSVNEHYRNATWAAVEGRDFFFAGGLPPDGGLTREAYARVQRAARAQGIYAAIDFHERYFTDMQPGFTRDEFRYELSIATDYAIALGRNRYCARVPLRRGEMRKVVDFLNALNAPYAAGDKEFAWNVLTHNCAHVNHNALAAVDLWPAWPMDRPLVISALDFPVPKNEFVNLLRRTNDLPIEDLEAMYADSTARAMLLREGRLPTGPGAIADLGGILRPNEVYDDESRSIFYDLTPTRSFQRRFDEILSEPRYLRLRDNLAYFAARYRHILAARQPLAQYLARRQGASTSELDEFREFYRRYYEYIEKEVSEVASMMAVLQYTEPDAAAAGTP
;
A
#
# COMPACT_ATOMS: atom_id res chain seq x y z
N MET A 1 -14.68 32.35 -18.26
CA MET A 1 -14.38 31.41 -17.16
C MET A 1 -15.59 31.34 -16.24
N SER A 2 -16.10 30.15 -15.93
CA SER A 2 -17.34 29.98 -15.16
C SER A 2 -17.10 30.14 -13.65
N ALA A 3 -18.16 30.34 -12.87
CA ALA A 3 -18.11 30.39 -11.41
C ALA A 3 -17.52 29.11 -10.77
N ALA A 4 -17.63 27.96 -11.47
CA ALA A 4 -17.02 26.71 -11.03
C ALA A 4 -15.48 26.75 -11.05
N THR A 5 -14.88 27.44 -12.04
CA THR A 5 -13.43 27.63 -12.11
C THR A 5 -12.87 28.49 -10.97
N TRP A 6 -13.62 29.48 -10.49
CA TRP A 6 -13.22 30.31 -9.35
C TRP A 6 -13.35 29.58 -8.01
N GLY A 7 -14.37 28.73 -7.86
CA GLY A 7 -14.53 27.88 -6.67
C GLY A 7 -13.40 26.86 -6.50
N ALA A 8 -12.96 26.22 -7.58
CA ALA A 8 -11.84 25.27 -7.55
C ALA A 8 -10.50 25.95 -7.21
N LEU A 9 -10.25 27.14 -7.76
CA LEU A 9 -9.04 27.94 -7.47
C LEU A 9 -8.99 28.44 -6.02
N ALA A 10 -10.12 28.85 -5.44
CA ALA A 10 -10.18 29.30 -4.05
C ALA A 10 -9.99 28.16 -3.05
N ILE A 11 -10.54 26.97 -3.33
CA ILE A 11 -10.34 25.77 -2.49
C ILE A 11 -8.88 25.28 -2.59
N ALA A 12 -8.29 25.29 -3.79
CA ALA A 12 -6.87 24.98 -3.97
C ALA A 12 -5.97 25.97 -3.21
N ALA A 13 -6.29 27.27 -3.22
CA ALA A 13 -5.54 28.29 -2.49
C ALA A 13 -5.65 28.14 -0.96
N CYS A 14 -6.83 27.78 -0.42
CA CYS A 14 -6.98 27.47 1.01
C CYS A 14 -6.29 26.17 1.43
N ALA A 15 -6.32 25.14 0.57
CA ALA A 15 -5.57 23.90 0.81
C ALA A 15 -4.04 24.12 0.77
N LEU A 16 -3.57 25.06 -0.05
CA LEU A 16 -2.17 25.49 -0.08
C LEU A 16 -1.74 26.29 1.15
N TRP A 17 -2.67 27.00 1.82
CA TRP A 17 -2.38 27.74 3.06
C TRP A 17 -2.40 26.87 4.32
N LEU A 18 -3.13 25.76 4.31
CA LEU A 18 -3.16 24.78 5.42
C LEU A 18 -2.08 23.69 5.29
N GLY A 19 -1.50 23.53 4.10
CA GLY A 19 -0.32 22.70 3.90
C GLY A 19 0.91 23.37 4.50
N GLY A 20 1.24 23.08 5.76
CA GLY A 20 2.59 23.34 6.26
C GLY A 20 3.58 22.58 5.38
N CYS A 21 4.24 23.26 4.44
CA CYS A 21 5.29 22.69 3.58
C CYS A 21 6.45 22.21 4.46
N ALA A 22 6.35 21.00 4.98
CA ALA A 22 7.49 20.25 5.44
C ALA A 22 8.17 19.69 4.17
N GLU A 23 9.10 20.46 3.61
CA GLU A 23 10.04 19.90 2.64
C GLU A 23 10.86 18.84 3.39
N LEU A 24 10.80 17.61 2.89
CA LEU A 24 11.66 16.53 3.37
C LEU A 24 13.12 16.97 3.26
N ARG A 25 13.92 16.66 4.27
CA ARG A 25 15.38 16.71 4.13
C ARG A 25 15.76 15.80 2.94
N PRO A 26 16.62 16.26 2.01
CA PRO A 26 17.16 15.43 0.95
C PRO A 26 18.13 14.40 1.54
N GLY A 27 17.58 13.37 2.17
CA GLY A 27 18.26 12.13 2.51
C GLY A 27 17.50 11.02 1.80
N ALA A 28 18.19 10.28 0.94
CA ALA A 28 17.56 9.16 0.23
C ALA A 28 17.01 8.13 1.23
N PRO A 29 15.82 7.54 0.99
CA PRO A 29 15.48 6.31 1.67
C PRO A 29 16.58 5.28 1.34
N ARG A 30 17.24 4.73 2.36
CA ARG A 30 18.12 3.56 2.21
C ARG A 30 18.00 2.61 3.39
N PRO A 31 18.03 1.28 3.16
CA PRO A 31 17.74 0.56 1.92
C PRO A 31 16.35 -0.09 1.95
N ALA A 32 15.89 -0.45 0.75
CA ALA A 32 14.84 -1.46 0.60
C ALA A 32 15.23 -2.71 1.39
N ILE A 33 14.23 -3.46 1.83
CA ILE A 33 14.44 -4.78 2.42
C ILE A 33 15.37 -5.56 1.49
N ALA A 34 16.46 -6.09 2.05
CA ALA A 34 17.46 -6.79 1.25
C ALA A 34 16.81 -8.00 0.56
N PRO A 35 17.26 -8.42 -0.64
CA PRO A 35 16.57 -9.47 -1.40
C PRO A 35 16.37 -10.79 -0.64
N ASP A 36 17.30 -11.14 0.23
CA ASP A 36 17.21 -12.27 1.15
C ASP A 36 16.10 -12.08 2.19
N GLU A 37 16.03 -10.92 2.84
CA GLU A 37 14.95 -10.57 3.78
C GLU A 37 13.59 -10.49 3.05
N ASP A 38 13.54 -10.12 1.76
CA ASP A 38 12.33 -10.12 0.94
C ASP A 38 11.80 -11.54 0.71
N ALA A 39 12.70 -12.46 0.32
CA ALA A 39 12.36 -13.88 0.14
C ALA A 39 11.95 -14.54 1.47
N GLU A 40 12.62 -14.20 2.58
CA GLU A 40 12.24 -14.66 3.91
C GLU A 40 10.86 -14.16 4.32
N TYR A 41 10.56 -12.88 4.08
CA TYR A 41 9.25 -12.29 4.33
C TYR A 41 8.15 -13.02 3.56
N ALA A 42 8.33 -13.19 2.24
CA ALA A 42 7.36 -13.87 1.39
C ALA A 42 7.16 -15.34 1.76
N ARG A 43 8.19 -16.01 2.29
CA ARG A 43 8.09 -17.38 2.80
C ARG A 43 7.23 -17.46 4.07
N LEU A 44 7.36 -16.49 4.98
CA LEU A 44 6.57 -16.45 6.22
C LEU A 44 5.15 -15.97 5.98
N PHE A 45 4.97 -15.03 5.05
CA PHE A 45 3.69 -14.44 4.69
C PHE A 45 3.46 -14.62 3.18
N PRO A 46 2.96 -15.77 2.72
CA PRO A 46 2.75 -16.01 1.28
C PRO A 46 1.65 -15.12 0.68
N TYR A 47 0.79 -14.53 1.52
CA TYR A 47 -0.18 -13.52 1.11
C TYR A 47 0.06 -12.24 1.90
N TYR A 48 0.40 -11.17 1.20
CA TYR A 48 0.55 -9.85 1.81
C TYR A 48 0.21 -8.76 0.80
N ALA A 49 -0.16 -7.60 1.33
CA ALA A 49 -0.36 -6.38 0.56
C ALA A 49 0.78 -5.39 0.85
N GLU A 50 1.25 -4.66 -0.16
CA GLU A 50 2.07 -3.46 0.02
C GLU A 50 1.29 -2.25 -0.46
N SER A 51 0.94 -1.37 0.47
CA SER A 51 0.36 -0.07 0.15
C SER A 51 1.47 0.98 0.14
N CYS A 52 1.78 1.50 -1.03
CA CYS A 52 2.96 2.33 -1.23
C CYS A 52 2.59 3.76 -1.59
N ALA A 53 2.93 4.69 -0.69
CA ALA A 53 2.99 6.10 -1.03
C ALA A 53 4.24 6.37 -1.85
N VAL A 54 4.08 7.03 -3.00
CA VAL A 54 5.21 7.36 -3.88
C VAL A 54 5.28 8.85 -4.12
N SER A 55 6.49 9.37 -4.24
CA SER A 55 6.72 10.81 -4.43
C SER A 55 6.16 11.34 -5.74
N GLN A 56 6.17 12.66 -5.90
CA GLN A 56 6.00 13.32 -7.18
C GLN A 56 6.96 12.75 -8.23
N LEU A 57 6.48 12.66 -9.47
CA LEU A 57 7.27 12.33 -10.65
C LEU A 57 7.72 13.62 -11.32
N LYS A 58 9.00 13.70 -11.68
CA LYS A 58 9.52 14.79 -12.49
C LYS A 58 10.48 14.23 -13.52
N LYS A 59 10.04 14.20 -14.78
CA LYS A 59 10.90 13.83 -15.89
C LYS A 59 11.81 14.99 -16.27
N LYS A 60 13.02 14.68 -16.73
CA LYS A 60 13.94 15.70 -17.23
C LYS A 60 13.40 16.30 -18.52
N GLU A 61 13.54 17.62 -18.62
CA GLU A 61 13.11 18.38 -19.80
C GLU A 61 13.75 17.80 -21.08
N GLY A 62 12.94 17.66 -22.13
CA GLY A 62 13.40 17.15 -23.43
C GLY A 62 13.59 15.63 -23.49
N PHE A 63 13.14 14.86 -22.50
CA PHE A 63 13.08 13.40 -22.58
C PHE A 63 11.64 12.89 -22.75
N GLY A 64 11.31 12.42 -23.96
CA GLY A 64 10.04 11.73 -24.22
C GLY A 64 8.81 12.59 -23.90
N ALA A 65 7.76 11.99 -23.33
CA ALA A 65 6.59 12.75 -22.88
C ALA A 65 6.93 13.62 -21.66
N GLU A 66 6.59 14.92 -21.74
CA GLU A 66 6.68 15.85 -20.62
C GLU A 66 5.67 15.45 -19.54
N LEU A 67 6.16 14.79 -18.49
CA LEU A 67 5.36 14.24 -17.40
C LEU A 67 5.74 14.88 -16.07
N PHE A 68 4.76 15.48 -15.42
CA PHE A 68 4.90 16.07 -14.10
C PHE A 68 3.76 15.58 -13.19
N GLY A 69 4.12 14.87 -12.12
CA GLY A 69 3.16 14.41 -11.11
C GLY A 69 2.70 15.55 -10.20
N GLY A 70 1.54 15.39 -9.55
CA GLY A 70 1.11 16.31 -8.49
C GLY A 70 2.00 16.24 -7.24
N ILE A 71 2.03 17.34 -6.47
CA ILE A 71 2.81 17.44 -5.22
C ILE A 71 2.37 16.46 -4.11
N GLY A 72 1.13 15.96 -4.21
CA GLY A 72 0.60 14.91 -3.33
C GLY A 72 1.23 13.54 -3.55
N GLY A 73 1.99 13.36 -4.63
CA GLY A 73 2.56 12.07 -5.02
C GLY A 73 1.54 11.17 -5.72
N HIS A 74 1.71 9.87 -5.57
CA HIS A 74 0.79 8.84 -6.06
C HIS A 74 0.72 7.70 -5.05
N GLN A 75 -0.25 6.78 -5.19
CA GLN A 75 -0.30 5.57 -4.40
C GLN A 75 -0.39 4.36 -5.32
N VAL A 76 0.42 3.36 -5.04
CA VAL A 76 0.44 2.10 -5.79
C VAL A 76 0.28 0.95 -4.81
N PHE A 77 -0.23 -0.17 -5.29
CA PHE A 77 -0.51 -1.34 -4.45
C PHE A 77 0.15 -2.58 -5.04
N TYR A 78 0.70 -3.44 -4.20
CA TYR A 78 1.22 -4.74 -4.61
C TYR A 78 0.56 -5.84 -3.79
N LEU A 79 0.25 -6.95 -4.44
CA LEU A 79 -0.36 -8.13 -3.83
C LEU A 79 0.49 -9.37 -4.13
N ASN A 80 1.07 -9.97 -3.09
CA ASN A 80 1.71 -11.27 -3.19
C ASN A 80 0.68 -12.40 -3.06
N GLY A 81 0.87 -13.47 -3.81
CA GLY A 81 -0.07 -14.59 -3.94
C GLY A 81 -1.26 -14.30 -4.87
N VAL A 82 -1.22 -13.20 -5.64
CA VAL A 82 -2.26 -12.80 -6.60
C VAL A 82 -1.67 -12.62 -7.98
N CYS A 83 -2.35 -13.18 -8.97
CA CYS A 83 -1.93 -13.23 -10.36
C CYS A 83 -2.96 -12.55 -11.27
N ARG A 84 -2.49 -12.09 -12.44
CA ARG A 84 -3.35 -11.54 -13.49
C ARG A 84 -3.88 -12.67 -14.38
N ALA A 85 -5.18 -12.68 -14.62
CA ALA A 85 -5.78 -13.55 -15.63
C ALA A 85 -5.57 -12.95 -17.03
N ARG A 86 -4.69 -13.55 -17.84
CA ARG A 86 -4.20 -12.97 -19.11
C ARG A 86 -5.17 -13.08 -20.30
N ASP A 87 -6.07 -14.06 -20.28
CA ASP A 87 -6.98 -14.36 -21.41
C ASP A 87 -8.33 -13.65 -21.31
N GLU A 88 -8.46 -12.71 -20.37
CA GLU A 88 -9.68 -11.95 -20.14
C GLU A 88 -9.71 -10.68 -20.99
N LYS A 89 -10.91 -10.32 -21.47
CA LYS A 89 -11.12 -9.09 -22.25
C LYS A 89 -10.99 -7.80 -21.42
N HIS A 90 -10.74 -7.92 -20.13
CA HIS A 90 -10.60 -6.83 -19.17
C HIS A 90 -9.61 -7.25 -18.07
N PRO A 91 -8.95 -6.29 -17.38
CA PRO A 91 -8.06 -6.62 -16.29
C PRO A 91 -8.80 -7.33 -15.15
N ARG A 92 -8.37 -8.55 -14.83
CA ARG A 92 -8.92 -9.38 -13.76
C ARG A 92 -7.80 -10.04 -12.96
N LEU A 93 -7.99 -10.09 -11.64
CA LEU A 93 -7.09 -10.74 -10.69
C LEU A 93 -7.66 -12.06 -10.18
N VAL A 94 -6.79 -13.01 -9.88
CA VAL A 94 -7.10 -14.30 -9.26
C VAL A 94 -6.00 -14.69 -8.29
N PRO A 95 -6.28 -15.47 -7.23
CA PRO A 95 -5.23 -16.10 -6.45
C PRO A 95 -4.28 -16.93 -7.34
N CYS A 96 -2.97 -16.83 -7.12
CA CYS A 96 -2.00 -17.50 -8.00
C CYS A 96 -2.11 -19.02 -7.97
N ASP A 97 -2.52 -19.61 -6.84
CA ASP A 97 -2.72 -21.05 -6.68
C ASP A 97 -3.92 -21.60 -7.48
N GLU A 98 -4.67 -20.74 -8.17
CA GLU A 98 -5.73 -21.11 -9.12
C GLU A 98 -5.26 -21.12 -10.57
N LEU A 99 -4.02 -20.70 -10.86
CA LEU A 99 -3.44 -20.71 -12.19
C LEU A 99 -2.36 -21.78 -12.34
N PRO A 100 -2.19 -22.37 -13.53
CA PRO A 100 -1.05 -23.22 -13.80
C PRO A 100 0.24 -22.39 -13.84
N ALA A 101 1.31 -22.95 -13.29
CA ALA A 101 2.66 -22.40 -13.43
C ALA A 101 3.16 -22.49 -14.89
N PRO A 102 4.10 -21.62 -15.32
CA PRO A 102 4.73 -20.55 -14.54
C PRO A 102 3.90 -19.26 -14.50
N HIS A 103 3.89 -18.60 -13.35
CA HIS A 103 3.35 -17.26 -13.14
C HIS A 103 4.29 -16.47 -12.21
N ALA A 104 4.19 -15.15 -12.20
CA ALA A 104 4.81 -14.36 -11.14
C ALA A 104 4.04 -14.56 -9.83
N ASP A 105 4.72 -14.54 -8.68
CA ASP A 105 4.06 -14.77 -7.37
C ASP A 105 3.30 -13.54 -6.83
N GLY A 106 3.13 -12.50 -7.65
CA GLY A 106 2.33 -11.36 -7.27
C GLY A 106 2.15 -10.33 -8.38
N VAL A 107 1.28 -9.37 -8.09
CA VAL A 107 0.85 -8.35 -9.04
C VAL A 107 0.88 -6.98 -8.38
N GLY A 108 1.50 -6.02 -9.06
CA GLY A 108 1.36 -4.61 -8.74
C GLY A 108 0.19 -4.01 -9.52
N PHE A 109 -0.55 -3.09 -8.93
CA PHE A 109 -1.52 -2.30 -9.67
C PHE A 109 -1.49 -0.83 -9.30
N SER A 110 -1.91 -0.04 -10.28
CA SER A 110 -2.00 1.41 -10.20
C SER A 110 -3.30 1.87 -10.84
N VAL A 111 -3.91 2.87 -10.22
CA VAL A 111 -5.05 3.63 -10.75
C VAL A 111 -4.50 4.83 -11.49
N ASN A 112 -4.95 5.10 -12.71
CA ASN A 112 -4.44 6.21 -13.49
C ASN A 112 -5.57 6.97 -14.18
N GLU A 113 -5.45 8.30 -14.26
CA GLU A 113 -6.42 9.15 -14.96
C GLU A 113 -6.48 8.92 -16.47
N HIS A 114 -5.47 8.24 -17.02
CA HIS A 114 -5.41 7.90 -18.42
C HIS A 114 -6.46 6.85 -18.83
N TYR A 115 -6.87 5.98 -17.91
CA TYR A 115 -7.74 4.84 -18.25
C TYR A 115 -9.19 5.25 -18.52
N ARG A 116 -9.80 4.60 -19.51
CA ARG A 116 -11.21 4.82 -19.88
C ARG A 116 -12.13 3.66 -19.49
N ASN A 117 -11.71 2.42 -19.74
CA ASN A 117 -12.54 1.21 -19.55
C ASN A 117 -12.07 0.33 -18.37
N ALA A 118 -11.23 0.88 -17.48
CA ALA A 118 -10.76 0.21 -16.27
C ALA A 118 -10.41 1.26 -15.20
N THR A 119 -10.48 0.88 -13.93
CA THR A 119 -10.01 1.71 -12.80
C THR A 119 -8.54 1.50 -12.50
N TRP A 120 -8.02 0.30 -12.74
CA TRP A 120 -6.62 -0.06 -12.46
C TRP A 120 -6.03 -0.92 -13.59
N ALA A 121 -4.70 -0.87 -13.72
CA ALA A 121 -3.91 -1.79 -14.53
C ALA A 121 -3.05 -2.69 -13.63
N ALA A 122 -2.77 -3.91 -14.10
CA ALA A 122 -2.03 -4.92 -13.36
C ALA A 122 -0.69 -5.24 -14.04
N VAL A 123 0.37 -5.29 -13.25
CA VAL A 123 1.77 -5.51 -13.63
C VAL A 123 2.29 -6.73 -12.90
N GLU A 124 2.80 -7.70 -13.63
CA GLU A 124 3.24 -8.96 -13.05
C GLU A 124 4.66 -8.86 -12.52
N GLY A 125 4.86 -9.38 -11.30
CA GLY A 125 6.16 -9.45 -10.65
C GLY A 125 6.52 -8.20 -9.85
N ARG A 126 6.95 -8.40 -8.60
CA ARG A 126 7.35 -7.34 -7.67
C ARG A 126 8.50 -6.49 -8.20
N ASP A 127 9.57 -7.16 -8.65
CA ASP A 127 10.78 -6.51 -9.14
C ASP A 127 10.53 -5.70 -10.41
N PHE A 128 9.67 -6.20 -11.30
CA PHE A 128 9.31 -5.45 -12.50
C PHE A 128 8.40 -4.27 -12.15
N PHE A 129 7.42 -4.47 -11.27
CA PHE A 129 6.52 -3.41 -10.82
C PHE A 129 7.28 -2.26 -10.15
N PHE A 130 8.21 -2.55 -9.24
CA PHE A 130 8.94 -1.50 -8.53
C PHE A 130 10.19 -1.03 -9.26
N ALA A 131 11.04 -1.91 -9.78
CA ALA A 131 12.35 -1.54 -10.33
C ALA A 131 12.45 -1.70 -11.85
N GLY A 132 11.41 -2.18 -12.53
CA GLY A 132 11.46 -2.47 -13.97
C GLY A 132 12.39 -3.64 -14.32
N GLY A 133 12.79 -4.45 -13.34
CA GLY A 133 13.80 -5.50 -13.52
C GLY A 133 15.23 -4.97 -13.63
N LEU A 134 15.49 -3.72 -13.21
CA LEU A 134 16.84 -3.18 -13.09
C LEU A 134 17.43 -3.53 -11.72
N PRO A 135 18.74 -3.78 -11.62
CA PRO A 135 19.39 -4.00 -10.34
C PRO A 135 19.44 -2.69 -9.54
N PRO A 136 19.43 -2.76 -8.19
CA PRO A 136 19.38 -1.56 -7.32
C PRO A 136 20.50 -0.55 -7.55
N ASP A 137 21.66 -0.99 -8.04
CA ASP A 137 22.87 -0.21 -8.29
C ASP A 137 23.11 0.12 -9.78
N GLY A 138 22.26 -0.36 -10.69
CA GLY A 138 22.48 -0.24 -12.14
C GLY A 138 22.21 1.14 -12.74
N GLY A 139 21.64 2.07 -11.97
CA GLY A 139 21.15 3.36 -12.48
C GLY A 139 20.08 3.22 -13.57
N LEU A 140 19.66 4.34 -14.15
CA LEU A 140 18.71 4.40 -15.26
C LEU A 140 19.32 5.14 -16.46
N THR A 141 19.76 4.38 -17.46
CA THR A 141 20.16 4.92 -18.78
C THR A 141 18.98 4.99 -19.74
N ARG A 142 19.14 5.72 -20.85
CA ARG A 142 18.14 5.75 -21.94
C ARG A 142 17.83 4.37 -22.51
N GLU A 143 18.84 3.51 -22.68
CA GLU A 143 18.68 2.15 -23.20
C GLU A 143 17.96 1.27 -22.19
N ALA A 144 18.26 1.43 -20.89
CA ALA A 144 17.57 0.73 -19.82
C ALA A 144 16.08 1.10 -19.79
N TYR A 145 15.77 2.38 -19.86
CA TYR A 145 14.40 2.89 -19.97
C TYR A 145 13.62 2.25 -21.13
N ALA A 146 14.20 2.25 -22.33
CA ALA A 146 13.58 1.64 -23.50
C ALA A 146 13.42 0.11 -23.36
N ARG A 147 14.37 -0.59 -22.70
CA ARG A 147 14.23 -2.02 -22.38
C ARG A 147 13.05 -2.27 -21.44
N VAL A 148 12.88 -1.46 -20.40
CA VAL A 148 11.76 -1.58 -19.45
C VAL A 148 10.42 -1.38 -20.17
N GLN A 149 10.30 -0.39 -21.04
CA GLN A 149 9.08 -0.18 -21.84
C GLN A 149 8.77 -1.38 -22.75
N ARG A 150 9.78 -1.93 -23.43
CA ARG A 150 9.59 -3.14 -24.25
C ARG A 150 9.15 -4.34 -23.42
N ALA A 151 9.70 -4.51 -22.22
CA ALA A 151 9.28 -5.57 -21.30
C ALA A 151 7.84 -5.37 -20.80
N ALA A 152 7.45 -4.15 -20.46
CA ALA A 152 6.09 -3.78 -20.08
C ALA A 152 5.09 -4.06 -21.22
N ARG A 153 5.49 -3.77 -22.45
CA ARG A 153 4.71 -4.08 -23.66
C ARG A 153 4.60 -5.57 -23.91
N ALA A 154 5.68 -6.32 -23.74
CA ALA A 154 5.67 -7.79 -23.84
C ALA A 154 4.78 -8.44 -22.77
N GLN A 155 4.65 -7.84 -21.58
CA GLN A 155 3.67 -8.26 -20.59
C GLN A 155 2.23 -7.91 -21.00
N GLY A 156 1.99 -7.00 -21.94
CA GLY A 156 0.65 -6.61 -22.36
C GLY A 156 -0.15 -5.95 -21.24
N ILE A 157 0.50 -5.13 -20.39
CA ILE A 157 -0.13 -4.45 -19.24
C ILE A 157 -1.40 -3.68 -19.66
N TYR A 158 -1.40 -3.07 -20.85
CA TYR A 158 -2.50 -2.28 -21.39
C TYR A 158 -3.28 -2.97 -22.51
N ALA A 159 -3.11 -4.27 -22.73
CA ALA A 159 -3.75 -4.97 -23.86
C ALA A 159 -5.28 -4.89 -23.82
N ALA A 160 -5.88 -4.86 -22.62
CA ALA A 160 -7.32 -4.76 -22.40
C ALA A 160 -7.75 -3.38 -21.85
N ILE A 161 -6.87 -2.38 -21.88
CA ILE A 161 -7.12 -1.06 -21.29
C ILE A 161 -7.07 0.01 -22.38
N ASP A 162 -8.17 0.71 -22.53
CA ASP A 162 -8.30 1.90 -23.36
C ASP A 162 -7.90 3.14 -22.57
N PHE A 163 -7.25 4.07 -23.27
CA PHE A 163 -6.90 5.37 -22.73
C PHE A 163 -7.85 6.43 -23.27
N HIS A 164 -8.16 7.46 -22.48
CA HIS A 164 -8.95 8.60 -22.95
C HIS A 164 -8.26 9.31 -24.11
N GLU A 165 -9.05 9.70 -25.13
CA GLU A 165 -8.54 10.33 -26.35
C GLU A 165 -7.74 11.61 -26.09
N ARG A 166 -8.11 12.35 -25.04
CA ARG A 166 -7.43 13.61 -24.66
C ARG A 166 -5.94 13.45 -24.39
N TYR A 167 -5.48 12.27 -23.96
CA TYR A 167 -4.06 12.02 -23.70
C TYR A 167 -3.26 11.75 -24.98
N PHE A 168 -3.91 11.60 -26.14
CA PHE A 168 -3.21 11.46 -27.42
C PHE A 168 -3.18 12.75 -28.24
N THR A 169 -3.91 13.80 -27.82
CA THR A 169 -4.02 15.06 -28.57
C THR A 169 -2.67 15.73 -28.76
N ASP A 170 -1.82 15.72 -27.73
CA ASP A 170 -0.51 16.37 -27.72
C ASP A 170 0.65 15.36 -27.80
N MET A 171 0.39 14.16 -28.33
CA MET A 171 1.39 13.10 -28.49
C MET A 171 2.54 13.58 -29.40
N GLN A 172 3.78 13.50 -28.91
CA GLN A 172 4.93 13.92 -29.70
C GLN A 172 5.10 13.05 -30.97
N PRO A 173 5.61 13.61 -32.08
CA PRO A 173 5.96 12.83 -33.26
C PRO A 173 6.95 11.71 -32.93
N GLY A 174 6.78 10.55 -33.57
CA GLY A 174 7.67 9.40 -33.41
C GLY A 174 7.14 8.29 -32.50
N PHE A 175 6.02 8.51 -31.81
CA PHE A 175 5.31 7.45 -31.09
C PHE A 175 4.09 6.96 -31.88
N THR A 176 3.88 5.64 -31.89
CA THR A 176 2.54 5.09 -32.10
C THR A 176 1.68 5.31 -30.84
N ARG A 177 0.35 5.31 -30.97
CA ARG A 177 -0.55 5.40 -29.81
C ARG A 177 -0.25 4.33 -28.75
N ASP A 178 0.08 3.12 -29.19
CA ASP A 178 0.41 2.00 -28.30
C ASP A 178 1.69 2.29 -27.50
N GLU A 179 2.78 2.67 -28.18
CA GLU A 179 4.04 3.04 -27.51
C GLU A 179 3.85 4.22 -26.56
N PHE A 180 3.01 5.19 -26.93
CA PHE A 180 2.74 6.35 -26.11
C PHE A 180 2.03 6.01 -24.79
N ARG A 181 1.18 4.98 -24.75
CA ARG A 181 0.58 4.50 -23.50
C ARG A 181 1.66 4.09 -22.49
N TYR A 182 2.68 3.37 -22.95
CA TYR A 182 3.81 2.95 -22.11
C TYR A 182 4.71 4.13 -21.72
N GLU A 183 4.88 5.10 -22.60
CA GLU A 183 5.60 6.35 -22.35
C GLU A 183 4.95 7.20 -21.24
N LEU A 184 3.62 7.36 -21.30
CA LEU A 184 2.85 8.13 -20.33
C LEU A 184 2.82 7.51 -18.92
N SER A 185 2.97 6.19 -18.84
CA SER A 185 2.67 5.45 -17.61
C SER A 185 3.88 4.93 -16.83
N ILE A 186 5.07 4.90 -17.43
CA ILE A 186 6.27 4.43 -16.75
C ILE A 186 6.63 5.33 -15.55
N ALA A 187 7.09 4.70 -14.47
CA ALA A 187 7.28 5.28 -13.14
C ALA A 187 5.98 5.77 -12.46
N THR A 188 4.80 5.45 -13.01
CA THR A 188 3.50 5.68 -12.36
C THR A 188 2.73 4.37 -12.19
N ASP A 189 2.63 3.58 -13.25
CA ASP A 189 1.92 2.29 -13.23
C ASP A 189 2.84 1.08 -13.11
N TYR A 190 4.08 1.22 -13.61
CA TYR A 190 5.11 0.19 -13.56
C TYR A 190 6.50 0.82 -13.46
N ALA A 191 7.48 0.05 -13.00
CA ALA A 191 8.85 0.49 -12.76
C ALA A 191 8.91 1.79 -11.91
N ILE A 192 8.20 1.80 -10.78
CA ILE A 192 7.98 2.97 -9.93
C ILE A 192 9.28 3.69 -9.51
N ALA A 193 10.29 2.92 -9.10
CA ALA A 193 11.58 3.41 -8.61
C ALA A 193 12.43 4.07 -9.70
N LEU A 194 12.03 4.02 -10.97
CA LEU A 194 12.71 4.76 -12.03
C LEU A 194 12.63 6.27 -11.82
N GLY A 195 11.52 6.78 -11.27
CA GLY A 195 11.29 8.21 -11.11
C GLY A 195 10.64 8.65 -9.80
N ARG A 196 10.38 7.73 -8.87
CA ARG A 196 9.76 8.05 -7.58
C ARG A 196 10.43 7.37 -6.40
N ASN A 197 10.53 8.10 -5.29
CA ASN A 197 10.77 7.51 -3.98
C ASN A 197 9.50 6.79 -3.50
N ARG A 198 9.66 5.73 -2.71
CA ARG A 198 8.61 4.80 -2.32
C ARG A 198 8.63 4.54 -0.82
N TYR A 199 7.46 4.60 -0.20
CA TYR A 199 7.22 4.31 1.21
C TYR A 199 6.07 3.30 1.29
N CYS A 200 6.39 2.01 1.43
CA CYS A 200 5.44 0.92 1.42
C CYS A 200 5.16 0.42 2.82
N ALA A 201 3.89 0.28 3.18
CA ALA A 201 3.49 -0.50 4.34
C ALA A 201 3.15 -1.92 3.85
N ARG A 202 3.93 -2.91 4.27
CA ARG A 202 3.68 -4.33 4.03
C ARG A 202 2.78 -4.86 5.14
N VAL A 203 1.69 -5.52 4.76
CA VAL A 203 0.68 -6.03 5.69
C VAL A 203 0.41 -7.50 5.38
N PRO A 204 0.74 -8.43 6.29
CA PRO A 204 0.38 -9.83 6.15
C PRO A 204 -1.13 -10.00 6.07
N LEU A 205 -1.58 -10.86 5.17
CA LEU A 205 -2.97 -11.24 5.00
C LEU A 205 -3.09 -12.76 5.00
N ARG A 206 -4.25 -13.27 5.38
CA ARG A 206 -4.60 -14.68 5.17
C ARG A 206 -5.10 -14.87 3.74
N ARG A 207 -5.03 -16.09 3.21
CA ARG A 207 -5.56 -16.44 1.87
C ARG A 207 -7.00 -15.97 1.65
N GLY A 208 -7.87 -16.18 2.64
CA GLY A 208 -9.27 -15.75 2.58
C GLY A 208 -9.44 -14.22 2.55
N GLU A 209 -8.56 -13.49 3.22
CA GLU A 209 -8.54 -12.02 3.18
C GLU A 209 -8.04 -11.52 1.84
N MET A 210 -6.98 -12.12 1.31
CA MET A 210 -6.49 -11.81 -0.04
C MET A 210 -7.59 -12.00 -1.09
N ARG A 211 -8.43 -13.03 -0.94
CA ARG A 211 -9.61 -13.22 -1.81
C ARG A 211 -10.60 -12.06 -1.72
N LYS A 212 -10.93 -11.58 -0.51
CA LYS A 212 -11.81 -10.41 -0.33
C LYS A 212 -11.23 -9.16 -1.01
N VAL A 213 -9.91 -8.97 -0.94
CA VAL A 213 -9.22 -7.89 -1.67
C VAL A 213 -9.36 -8.05 -3.17
N VAL A 214 -9.10 -9.25 -3.70
CA VAL A 214 -9.25 -9.57 -5.13
C VAL A 214 -10.68 -9.35 -5.61
N ASP A 215 -11.67 -9.82 -4.85
CA ASP A 215 -13.09 -9.68 -5.17
C ASP A 215 -13.49 -8.20 -5.22
N PHE A 216 -13.03 -7.39 -4.26
CA PHE A 216 -13.24 -5.94 -4.27
C PHE A 216 -12.66 -5.28 -5.53
N LEU A 217 -11.40 -5.57 -5.87
CA LEU A 217 -10.72 -4.98 -7.02
C LEU A 217 -11.36 -5.38 -8.35
N ASN A 218 -11.76 -6.65 -8.48
CA ASN A 218 -12.47 -7.13 -9.66
C ASN A 218 -13.86 -6.49 -9.79
N ALA A 219 -14.61 -6.40 -8.68
CA ALA A 219 -15.91 -5.75 -8.66
C ALA A 219 -15.82 -4.26 -9.05
N LEU A 220 -14.73 -3.59 -8.67
CA LEU A 220 -14.48 -2.19 -9.05
C LEU A 220 -14.30 -2.02 -10.57
N ASN A 221 -13.66 -2.97 -11.26
CA ASN A 221 -13.49 -2.94 -12.71
C ASN A 221 -14.74 -3.41 -13.50
N ALA A 222 -15.60 -4.22 -12.91
CA ALA A 222 -16.70 -4.89 -13.61
C ALA A 222 -17.63 -3.95 -14.41
N PRO A 223 -18.08 -2.78 -13.89
CA PRO A 223 -18.96 -1.88 -14.66
C PRO A 223 -18.29 -1.29 -15.91
N TYR A 224 -16.97 -1.06 -15.87
CA TYR A 224 -16.22 -0.51 -17.00
C TYR A 224 -15.95 -1.58 -18.06
N ALA A 225 -15.70 -2.81 -17.63
CA ALA A 225 -15.56 -3.96 -18.51
C ALA A 225 -16.86 -4.28 -19.28
N ALA A 226 -18.02 -4.07 -18.65
CA ALA A 226 -19.33 -4.22 -19.29
C ALA A 226 -19.68 -3.09 -20.27
N GLY A 227 -18.92 -1.98 -20.26
CA GLY A 227 -19.25 -0.77 -21.02
C GLY A 227 -20.37 0.06 -20.40
N ASP A 228 -20.78 -0.23 -19.16
CA ASP A 228 -21.84 0.49 -18.45
C ASP A 228 -21.39 1.89 -18.00
N LYS A 229 -20.08 2.08 -17.85
CA LYS A 229 -19.45 3.33 -17.39
C LYS A 229 -18.13 3.59 -18.09
N GLU A 230 -17.76 4.86 -18.20
CA GLU A 230 -16.40 5.30 -18.47
C GLU A 230 -15.73 5.75 -17.17
N PHE A 231 -14.47 5.37 -16.97
CA PHE A 231 -13.71 5.75 -15.79
C PHE A 231 -13.34 7.23 -15.86
N ALA A 232 -13.84 8.02 -14.91
CA ALA A 232 -13.52 9.42 -14.74
C ALA A 232 -12.77 9.58 -13.42
N TRP A 233 -11.44 9.59 -13.50
CA TRP A 233 -10.59 9.80 -12.33
C TRP A 233 -10.89 11.14 -11.66
N ASN A 234 -10.92 11.15 -10.33
CA ASN A 234 -11.13 12.35 -9.55
C ASN A 234 -10.26 12.33 -8.29
N VAL A 235 -9.41 13.35 -8.15
CA VAL A 235 -8.48 13.48 -7.03
C VAL A 235 -9.14 13.43 -5.65
N LEU A 236 -10.42 13.80 -5.53
CA LEU A 236 -11.12 13.87 -4.24
C LEU A 236 -12.03 12.67 -3.97
N THR A 237 -12.42 11.91 -4.99
CA THR A 237 -13.50 10.92 -4.86
C THR A 237 -13.17 9.56 -5.45
N HIS A 238 -12.37 9.52 -6.52
CA HIS A 238 -12.05 8.29 -7.26
C HIS A 238 -10.59 8.35 -7.70
N ASN A 239 -9.68 8.22 -6.73
CA ASN A 239 -8.24 8.26 -6.94
C ASN A 239 -7.54 6.96 -6.45
N CYS A 240 -6.24 6.88 -6.65
CA CYS A 240 -5.40 5.76 -6.21
C CYS A 240 -5.46 5.47 -4.71
N ALA A 241 -5.51 6.51 -3.87
CA ALA A 241 -5.55 6.37 -2.43
C ALA A 241 -6.87 5.77 -1.94
N HIS A 242 -8.01 6.14 -2.56
CA HIS A 242 -9.30 5.54 -2.25
C HIS A 242 -9.32 4.04 -2.58
N VAL A 243 -8.80 3.66 -3.75
CA VAL A 243 -8.78 2.23 -4.16
C VAL A 243 -7.91 1.42 -3.22
N ASN A 244 -6.71 1.88 -2.89
CA ASN A 244 -5.80 1.17 -1.99
C ASN A 244 -6.35 1.11 -0.56
N HIS A 245 -6.96 2.19 -0.09
CA HIS A 245 -7.62 2.24 1.21
C HIS A 245 -8.77 1.24 1.27
N ASN A 246 -9.67 1.26 0.29
CA ASN A 246 -10.86 0.41 0.28
C ASN A 246 -10.54 -1.06 0.01
N ALA A 247 -9.45 -1.35 -0.71
CA ALA A 247 -8.91 -2.70 -0.84
C ALA A 247 -8.57 -3.30 0.54
N LEU A 248 -7.93 -2.53 1.43
CA LEU A 248 -7.65 -2.97 2.80
C LEU A 248 -8.87 -2.87 3.74
N ALA A 249 -9.82 -1.98 3.44
CA ALA A 249 -11.10 -1.93 4.15
C ALA A 249 -11.96 -3.19 3.90
N ALA A 250 -11.84 -3.81 2.73
CA ALA A 250 -12.54 -5.06 2.38
C ALA A 250 -12.14 -6.25 3.28
N VAL A 251 -11.05 -6.14 4.04
CA VAL A 251 -10.58 -7.10 5.04
C VAL A 251 -10.63 -6.56 6.47
N ASP A 252 -11.41 -5.49 6.66
CA ASP A 252 -11.73 -4.86 7.95
C ASP A 252 -10.52 -4.30 8.71
N LEU A 253 -9.45 -3.92 8.00
CA LEU A 253 -8.33 -3.23 8.66
C LEU A 253 -8.75 -1.85 9.16
N TRP A 254 -9.65 -1.18 8.44
CA TRP A 254 -10.26 0.10 8.79
C TRP A 254 -11.61 0.25 8.07
N PRO A 255 -12.45 1.23 8.46
CA PRO A 255 -13.67 1.56 7.75
C PRO A 255 -13.38 1.99 6.30
N ALA A 256 -14.29 1.67 5.37
CA ALA A 256 -14.16 2.12 3.99
C ALA A 256 -14.29 3.64 3.86
N TRP A 257 -13.51 4.21 2.94
CA TRP A 257 -13.64 5.60 2.53
C TRP A 257 -14.66 5.71 1.40
N PRO A 258 -15.76 6.45 1.58
CA PRO A 258 -16.76 6.56 0.54
C PRO A 258 -16.26 7.40 -0.64
N MET A 259 -16.55 6.89 -1.85
CA MET A 259 -16.05 7.43 -3.11
C MET A 259 -17.07 8.33 -3.83
N ASP A 260 -18.31 8.45 -3.36
CA ASP A 260 -19.36 9.23 -4.02
C ASP A 260 -19.87 10.40 -3.16
N ARG A 261 -18.97 11.05 -2.41
CA ARG A 261 -19.29 12.20 -1.56
C ARG A 261 -19.33 13.53 -2.34
N PRO A 262 -20.13 14.53 -1.89
CA PRO A 262 -20.05 15.90 -2.42
C PRO A 262 -18.64 16.49 -2.29
N LEU A 263 -18.15 17.14 -3.33
CA LEU A 263 -16.75 17.63 -3.45
C LEU A 263 -16.27 18.49 -2.28
N VAL A 264 -17.15 19.31 -1.69
CA VAL A 264 -16.78 20.19 -0.56
C VAL A 264 -16.40 19.38 0.68
N ILE A 265 -17.11 18.27 0.92
CA ILE A 265 -16.79 17.37 2.04
C ILE A 265 -15.49 16.63 1.73
N SER A 266 -15.36 16.11 0.50
CA SER A 266 -14.15 15.40 0.08
C SER A 266 -12.89 16.27 0.12
N ALA A 267 -12.98 17.56 -0.19
CA ALA A 267 -11.83 18.47 -0.12
C ALA A 267 -11.26 18.65 1.30
N LEU A 268 -12.08 18.43 2.33
CA LEU A 268 -11.67 18.50 3.74
C LEU A 268 -11.22 17.15 4.29
N ASP A 269 -11.58 16.06 3.63
CA ASP A 269 -11.47 14.68 4.13
C ASP A 269 -11.28 13.72 2.94
N PHE A 270 -10.08 13.75 2.35
CA PHE A 270 -9.66 12.78 1.32
C PHE A 270 -8.38 12.05 1.75
N PRO A 271 -8.21 10.77 1.36
CA PRO A 271 -7.01 10.01 1.67
C PRO A 271 -5.82 10.57 0.88
N VAL A 272 -4.73 10.82 1.60
CA VAL A 272 -3.46 11.31 1.04
C VAL A 272 -2.43 10.20 1.13
N PRO A 273 -1.70 9.86 0.04
CA PRO A 273 -0.86 8.66 0.01
C PRO A 273 0.09 8.52 1.20
N LYS A 274 0.80 9.59 1.55
CA LYS A 274 1.77 9.56 2.67
C LYS A 274 1.09 9.47 4.04
N ASN A 275 -0.07 10.11 4.22
CA ASN A 275 -0.88 9.95 5.44
C ASN A 275 -1.35 8.49 5.58
N GLU A 276 -1.78 7.87 4.48
CA GLU A 276 -2.25 6.48 4.44
C GLU A 276 -1.15 5.49 4.82
N PHE A 277 0.08 5.69 4.34
CA PHE A 277 1.24 4.91 4.78
C PHE A 277 1.42 4.95 6.30
N VAL A 278 1.39 6.15 6.91
CA VAL A 278 1.52 6.32 8.37
C VAL A 278 0.34 5.69 9.10
N ASN A 279 -0.89 5.95 8.64
CA ASN A 279 -2.11 5.40 9.24
C ASN A 279 -2.07 3.87 9.24
N LEU A 280 -1.65 3.25 8.14
CA LEU A 280 -1.61 1.80 8.00
C LEU A 280 -0.58 1.15 8.92
N LEU A 281 0.64 1.67 8.95
CA LEU A 281 1.67 1.14 9.84
C LEU A 281 1.26 1.26 11.30
N ARG A 282 0.67 2.39 11.70
CA ARG A 282 0.18 2.56 13.07
C ARG A 282 -1.04 1.69 13.36
N ARG A 283 -1.97 1.52 12.41
CA ARG A 283 -3.13 0.63 12.58
C ARG A 283 -2.70 -0.82 12.80
N THR A 284 -1.61 -1.24 12.17
CA THR A 284 -1.10 -2.61 12.19
C THR A 284 -0.05 -2.87 13.28
N ASN A 285 0.50 -1.83 13.91
CA ASN A 285 1.55 -1.98 14.94
C ASN A 285 1.21 -1.33 16.30
N ASP A 286 0.51 -0.20 16.31
CA ASP A 286 0.43 0.71 17.47
C ASP A 286 -0.89 0.67 18.24
N LEU A 287 -1.86 -0.15 17.84
CA LEU A 287 -3.06 -0.29 18.66
C LEU A 287 -2.67 -0.77 20.08
N PRO A 288 -3.37 -0.29 21.12
CA PRO A 288 -3.05 -0.61 22.51
C PRO A 288 -3.51 -2.04 22.83
N ILE A 289 -2.87 -3.04 22.22
CA ILE A 289 -3.30 -4.42 22.30
C ILE A 289 -3.28 -4.94 23.74
N GLU A 290 -2.49 -4.36 24.65
CA GLU A 290 -2.49 -4.70 26.08
C GLU A 290 -3.71 -4.20 26.86
N ASP A 291 -4.42 -3.22 26.33
CA ASP A 291 -5.62 -2.67 26.94
C ASP A 291 -6.86 -3.33 26.31
N LEU A 292 -7.35 -4.38 26.96
CA LEU A 292 -8.54 -5.12 26.53
C LEU A 292 -9.78 -4.22 26.39
N GLU A 293 -9.94 -3.20 27.23
CA GLU A 293 -11.11 -2.30 27.16
C GLU A 293 -11.00 -1.33 25.99
N ALA A 294 -9.80 -0.79 25.72
CA ALA A 294 -9.55 0.01 24.54
C ALA A 294 -9.74 -0.80 23.24
N MET A 295 -9.26 -2.05 23.21
CA MET A 295 -9.47 -2.95 22.09
C MET A 295 -10.93 -3.32 21.90
N TYR A 296 -11.69 -3.50 22.99
CA TYR A 296 -13.15 -3.67 22.90
C TYR A 296 -13.83 -2.40 22.41
N ALA A 297 -13.40 -1.21 22.82
CA ALA A 297 -14.02 0.05 22.41
C ALA A 297 -13.84 0.36 20.91
N ASP A 298 -12.73 -0.08 20.30
CA ASP A 298 -12.51 0.01 18.86
C ASP A 298 -13.47 -0.91 18.10
N SER A 299 -14.49 -0.33 17.47
CA SER A 299 -15.54 -1.09 16.78
C SER A 299 -15.02 -1.99 15.66
N THR A 300 -13.96 -1.57 14.97
CA THR A 300 -13.39 -2.32 13.86
C THR A 300 -12.58 -3.51 14.40
N ALA A 301 -11.72 -3.31 15.40
CA ALA A 301 -10.97 -4.38 16.04
C ALA A 301 -11.91 -5.37 16.76
N ARG A 302 -12.95 -4.88 17.42
CA ARG A 302 -14.00 -5.70 18.03
C ARG A 302 -14.70 -6.59 17.02
N ALA A 303 -15.22 -6.01 15.93
CA ALA A 303 -15.91 -6.77 14.89
C ALA A 303 -15.00 -7.81 14.23
N MET A 304 -13.76 -7.42 13.93
CA MET A 304 -12.75 -8.27 13.30
C MET A 304 -12.37 -9.46 14.18
N LEU A 305 -12.18 -9.27 15.48
CA LEU A 305 -11.87 -10.35 16.41
C LEU A 305 -13.05 -11.32 16.56
N LEU A 306 -14.26 -10.79 16.72
CA LEU A 306 -15.46 -11.61 16.91
C LEU A 306 -15.81 -12.42 15.66
N ARG A 307 -15.62 -11.87 14.47
CA ARG A 307 -15.96 -12.54 13.20
C ARG A 307 -14.84 -13.41 12.65
N GLU A 308 -13.60 -12.94 12.68
CA GLU A 308 -12.46 -13.55 11.97
C GLU A 308 -11.39 -14.11 12.92
N GLY A 309 -11.55 -13.92 14.23
CA GLY A 309 -10.59 -14.41 15.24
C GLY A 309 -9.20 -13.78 15.10
N ARG A 310 -9.13 -12.48 14.72
CA ARG A 310 -7.88 -11.72 14.63
C ARG A 310 -8.04 -10.26 14.96
N LEU A 311 -6.92 -9.57 15.19
CA LEU A 311 -6.88 -8.12 15.42
C LEU A 311 -6.22 -7.39 14.23
N PRO A 312 -6.46 -6.07 14.06
CA PRO A 312 -5.82 -5.28 13.02
C PRO A 312 -4.32 -5.12 13.28
N THR A 313 -3.92 -5.12 14.56
CA THR A 313 -2.53 -5.08 14.99
C THR A 313 -2.00 -6.50 15.21
N GLY A 314 -0.80 -6.77 14.69
CA GLY A 314 -0.20 -8.10 14.75
C GLY A 314 1.19 -8.14 14.11
N PRO A 315 1.90 -9.28 14.26
CA PRO A 315 3.25 -9.46 13.74
C PRO A 315 3.32 -9.38 12.21
N GLY A 316 4.46 -8.93 11.71
CA GLY A 316 4.82 -8.95 10.29
C GLY A 316 4.46 -7.70 9.49
N ALA A 317 3.80 -6.71 10.09
CA ALA A 317 3.54 -5.43 9.44
C ALA A 317 4.78 -4.51 9.53
N ILE A 318 5.44 -4.27 8.40
CA ILE A 318 6.70 -3.52 8.31
C ILE A 318 6.66 -2.51 7.16
N ALA A 319 7.54 -1.52 7.21
CA ALA A 319 7.78 -0.56 6.16
C ALA A 319 8.90 -1.05 5.24
N ASP A 320 8.71 -0.87 3.93
CA ASP A 320 9.73 -1.05 2.91
C ASP A 320 9.93 0.28 2.16
N LEU A 321 11.17 0.76 2.12
CA LEU A 321 11.53 2.08 1.63
C LEU A 321 12.40 1.96 0.40
N GLY A 322 12.01 2.61 -0.70
CA GLY A 322 12.75 2.60 -1.95
C GLY A 322 13.12 4.00 -2.41
N GLY A 323 14.35 4.18 -2.88
CA GLY A 323 14.79 5.42 -3.51
C GLY A 323 14.62 5.40 -5.04
N ILE A 324 14.64 6.58 -5.65
CA ILE A 324 14.85 6.71 -7.10
C ILE A 324 16.19 6.06 -7.48
N LEU A 325 16.22 5.24 -8.54
CA LEU A 325 17.44 4.62 -9.04
C LEU A 325 18.47 5.69 -9.44
N ARG A 326 19.73 5.49 -9.04
CA ARG A 326 20.84 6.42 -9.29
C ARG A 326 22.06 5.70 -9.87
N PRO A 327 22.81 6.33 -10.79
CA PRO A 327 22.52 7.61 -11.46
C PRO A 327 21.28 7.53 -12.36
N ASN A 328 20.65 8.66 -12.68
CA ASN A 328 19.39 8.70 -13.43
C ASN A 328 19.46 9.67 -14.62
N GLU A 329 19.34 9.18 -15.85
CA GLU A 329 19.37 10.01 -17.06
C GLU A 329 18.00 10.55 -17.47
N VAL A 330 16.91 10.04 -16.89
CA VAL A 330 15.55 10.24 -17.38
C VAL A 330 14.71 11.11 -16.45
N TYR A 331 14.86 10.93 -15.14
CA TYR A 331 14.09 11.62 -14.12
C TYR A 331 14.99 12.46 -13.24
N ASP A 332 14.44 13.56 -12.74
CA ASP A 332 15.05 14.31 -11.65
C ASP A 332 14.92 13.53 -10.35
N ASP A 333 15.96 13.57 -9.53
CA ASP A 333 15.97 12.91 -8.24
C ASP A 333 15.47 13.80 -7.09
N GLU A 334 15.15 15.07 -7.41
CA GLU A 334 14.44 16.01 -6.54
C GLU A 334 12.93 15.72 -6.54
N SER A 335 12.51 14.68 -5.82
CA SER A 335 11.09 14.37 -5.69
C SER A 335 10.50 14.93 -4.40
N ARG A 336 9.32 15.54 -4.48
CA ARG A 336 8.57 16.03 -3.31
C ARG A 336 7.43 15.07 -2.96
N SER A 337 7.08 14.98 -1.69
CA SER A 337 5.83 14.36 -1.24
C SER A 337 5.40 15.05 0.05
N ILE A 338 4.18 15.57 0.05
CA ILE A 338 3.63 16.30 1.19
C ILE A 338 2.82 15.38 2.10
N PHE A 339 2.82 15.72 3.39
CA PHE A 339 1.75 15.32 4.30
C PHE A 339 0.62 16.34 4.22
N TYR A 340 -0.60 15.87 4.43
CA TYR A 340 -1.75 16.76 4.59
C TYR A 340 -2.17 16.76 6.06
N ASP A 341 -1.70 17.76 6.80
CA ASP A 341 -2.06 17.97 8.20
C ASP A 341 -3.12 19.08 8.27
N LEU A 342 -4.36 18.73 8.64
CA LEU A 342 -5.44 19.72 8.88
C LEU A 342 -5.20 20.59 10.12
N THR A 343 -4.23 20.22 10.96
CA THR A 343 -3.89 20.95 12.19
C THR A 343 -2.43 21.41 12.15
N PRO A 344 -2.09 22.56 12.76
CA PRO A 344 -0.71 23.09 12.75
C PRO A 344 0.30 22.22 13.52
N THR A 345 -0.12 21.08 14.08
CA THR A 345 0.70 20.21 14.94
C THR A 345 1.72 19.35 14.18
N ARG A 346 1.72 19.36 12.83
CA ARG A 346 2.57 18.52 11.96
C ARG A 346 2.59 17.05 12.40
N SER A 347 1.41 16.55 12.77
CA SER A 347 1.27 15.27 13.46
C SER A 347 1.75 14.08 12.62
N PHE A 348 1.55 14.15 11.29
CA PHE A 348 1.97 13.07 10.40
C PHE A 348 3.47 13.02 10.18
N GLN A 349 4.14 14.17 10.04
CA GLN A 349 5.60 14.20 9.90
C GLN A 349 6.28 13.59 11.14
N ARG A 350 5.84 13.96 12.35
CA ARG A 350 6.40 13.39 13.58
C ARG A 350 6.22 11.87 13.64
N ARG A 351 5.01 11.37 13.36
CA ARG A 351 4.71 9.93 13.34
C ARG A 351 5.51 9.18 12.28
N PHE A 352 5.74 9.80 11.14
CA PHE A 352 6.58 9.25 10.09
C PHE A 352 8.03 9.14 10.55
N ASP A 353 8.57 10.18 11.18
CA ASP A 353 9.92 10.16 11.74
C ASP A 353 10.06 9.10 12.85
N GLU A 354 9.03 8.94 13.70
CA GLU A 354 8.93 7.87 14.71
C GLU A 354 9.02 6.48 14.05
N ILE A 355 8.19 6.21 13.03
CA ILE A 355 8.22 4.96 12.25
C ILE A 355 9.61 4.69 11.69
N LEU A 356 10.27 5.69 11.11
CA LEU A 356 11.60 5.52 10.51
C LEU A 356 12.72 5.38 11.54
N SER A 357 12.49 5.78 12.78
CA SER A 357 13.48 5.69 13.86
C SER A 357 13.43 4.38 14.64
N GLU A 358 12.31 3.66 14.57
CA GLU A 358 12.04 2.47 15.36
C GLU A 358 12.28 1.18 14.55
N PRO A 359 13.28 0.35 14.91
CA PRO A 359 13.65 -0.82 14.12
C PRO A 359 12.52 -1.85 13.91
N ARG A 360 11.56 -1.94 14.84
CA ARG A 360 10.38 -2.82 14.73
C ARG A 360 9.50 -2.53 13.50
N TYR A 361 9.60 -1.33 12.93
CA TYR A 361 8.90 -1.01 11.69
C TYR A 361 9.69 -1.40 10.45
N LEU A 362 11.00 -1.57 10.53
CA LEU A 362 11.86 -1.70 9.35
C LEU A 362 12.42 -3.11 9.18
N ARG A 363 12.52 -3.88 10.27
CA ARG A 363 13.14 -5.20 10.27
C ARG A 363 12.17 -6.24 10.81
N LEU A 364 11.95 -7.31 10.04
CA LEU A 364 10.96 -8.32 10.41
C LEU A 364 11.28 -8.96 11.78
N ARG A 365 12.55 -9.25 12.05
CA ARG A 365 12.98 -9.87 13.32
C ARG A 365 12.63 -9.02 14.55
N ASP A 366 12.84 -7.71 14.47
CA ASP A 366 12.49 -6.81 15.59
C ASP A 366 10.98 -6.69 15.76
N ASN A 367 10.23 -6.68 14.65
CA ASN A 367 8.78 -6.68 14.69
C ASN A 367 8.24 -7.92 15.43
N LEU A 368 8.73 -9.10 15.06
CA LEU A 368 8.37 -10.35 15.72
C LEU A 368 8.77 -10.36 17.20
N ALA A 369 9.98 -9.90 17.54
CA ALA A 369 10.44 -9.82 18.92
C ALA A 369 9.58 -8.85 19.77
N TYR A 370 9.19 -7.71 19.18
CA TYR A 370 8.30 -6.72 19.79
C TYR A 370 6.93 -7.35 20.13
N PHE A 371 6.28 -7.99 19.16
CA PHE A 371 4.99 -8.64 19.39
C PHE A 371 5.08 -9.83 20.36
N ALA A 372 6.15 -10.64 20.29
CA ALA A 372 6.40 -11.70 21.27
C ALA A 372 6.45 -11.17 22.71
N ALA A 373 7.11 -10.03 22.92
CA ALA A 373 7.18 -9.40 24.24
C ALA A 373 5.81 -8.89 24.71
N ARG A 374 5.04 -8.24 23.83
CA ARG A 374 3.68 -7.75 24.15
C ARG A 374 2.74 -8.88 24.52
N TYR A 375 2.70 -9.97 23.74
CA TYR A 375 1.83 -11.10 24.02
C TYR A 375 2.15 -11.78 25.35
N ARG A 376 3.43 -11.96 25.68
CA ARG A 376 3.83 -12.45 27.01
C ARG A 376 3.36 -11.53 28.12
N HIS A 377 3.49 -10.22 27.95
CA HIS A 377 3.02 -9.24 28.92
C HIS A 377 1.49 -9.33 29.14
N ILE A 378 0.72 -9.43 28.06
CA ILE A 378 -0.75 -9.57 28.09
C ILE A 378 -1.18 -10.80 28.90
N LEU A 379 -0.57 -11.95 28.61
CA LEU A 379 -0.89 -13.18 29.32
C LEU A 379 -0.51 -13.11 30.80
N ALA A 380 0.63 -12.49 31.12
CA ALA A 380 1.05 -12.30 32.51
C ALA A 380 0.16 -11.30 33.28
N ALA A 381 -0.38 -10.29 32.59
CA ALA A 381 -1.25 -9.26 33.16
C ALA A 381 -2.75 -9.61 33.14
N ARG A 382 -3.12 -10.82 32.68
CA ARG A 382 -4.52 -11.24 32.50
C ARG A 382 -5.32 -11.12 33.80
N GLN A 383 -6.33 -10.26 33.79
CA GLN A 383 -7.29 -10.14 34.90
C GLN A 383 -8.47 -11.11 34.72
N PRO A 384 -9.09 -11.61 35.81
CA PRO A 384 -10.32 -12.38 35.75
C PRO A 384 -11.46 -11.60 35.08
N LEU A 385 -12.23 -12.25 34.21
CA LEU A 385 -13.39 -11.67 33.52
C LEU A 385 -14.35 -10.94 34.47
N ALA A 386 -14.58 -11.49 35.68
CA ALA A 386 -15.44 -10.88 36.68
C ALA A 386 -15.04 -9.44 37.05
N GLN A 387 -13.74 -9.11 37.04
CA GLN A 387 -13.26 -7.75 37.32
C GLN A 387 -13.66 -6.76 36.22
N TYR A 388 -13.57 -7.16 34.95
CA TYR A 388 -14.03 -6.33 33.84
C TYR A 388 -15.56 -6.16 33.84
N LEU A 389 -16.31 -7.24 34.10
CA LEU A 389 -17.77 -7.17 34.16
C LEU A 389 -18.25 -6.26 35.31
N ALA A 390 -17.54 -6.25 36.44
CA ALA A 390 -17.86 -5.37 37.57
C ALA A 390 -17.70 -3.87 37.24
N ARG A 391 -16.85 -3.52 36.25
CA ARG A 391 -16.69 -2.14 35.75
C ARG A 391 -17.83 -1.71 34.81
N ARG A 392 -18.63 -2.65 34.30
CA ARG A 392 -19.72 -2.43 33.33
C ARG A 392 -21.11 -2.40 33.98
N GLN A 393 -21.22 -1.72 35.13
CA GLN A 393 -22.51 -1.58 35.81
C GLN A 393 -23.49 -0.78 34.93
N GLY A 394 -24.68 -1.33 34.70
CA GLY A 394 -25.70 -0.71 33.85
C GLY A 394 -25.65 -1.11 32.37
N ALA A 395 -24.65 -1.90 31.94
CA ALA A 395 -24.64 -2.49 30.61
C ALA A 395 -25.81 -3.47 30.42
N SER A 396 -26.34 -3.54 29.20
CA SER A 396 -27.40 -4.51 28.87
C SER A 396 -26.88 -5.95 28.90
N THR A 397 -27.77 -6.93 29.04
CA THR A 397 -27.40 -8.36 28.95
C THR A 397 -26.67 -8.67 27.65
N SER A 398 -27.13 -8.12 26.51
CA SER A 398 -26.50 -8.31 25.21
C SER A 398 -25.07 -7.74 25.16
N GLU A 399 -24.84 -6.58 25.75
CA GLU A 399 -23.49 -5.99 25.81
C GLU A 399 -22.55 -6.83 26.69
N LEU A 400 -23.06 -7.31 27.83
CA LEU A 400 -22.28 -8.19 28.71
C LEU A 400 -21.93 -9.50 28.01
N ASP A 401 -22.86 -10.09 27.25
CA ASP A 401 -22.62 -11.33 26.48
C ASP A 401 -21.61 -11.13 25.35
N GLU A 402 -21.71 -10.04 24.58
CA GLU A 402 -20.72 -9.69 23.56
C GLU A 402 -19.33 -9.49 24.19
N PHE A 403 -19.25 -8.81 25.33
CA PHE A 403 -17.98 -8.61 26.04
C PHE A 403 -17.37 -9.92 26.55
N ARG A 404 -18.19 -10.86 27.05
CA ARG A 404 -17.72 -12.20 27.46
C ARG A 404 -17.10 -12.95 26.28
N GLU A 405 -17.78 -12.93 25.13
CA GLU A 405 -17.28 -13.56 23.92
C GLU A 405 -16.00 -12.89 23.42
N PHE A 406 -15.96 -11.55 23.41
CA PHE A 406 -14.76 -10.80 23.03
C PHE A 406 -13.59 -11.12 23.95
N TYR A 407 -13.78 -11.12 25.27
CA TYR A 407 -12.74 -11.48 26.24
C TYR A 407 -12.17 -12.87 25.96
N ARG A 408 -13.03 -13.86 25.71
CA ARG A 408 -12.61 -15.23 25.38
C ARG A 408 -11.78 -15.26 24.09
N ARG A 409 -12.33 -14.70 23.00
CA ARG A 409 -11.66 -14.64 21.69
C ARG A 409 -10.33 -13.89 21.73
N TYR A 410 -10.25 -12.84 22.54
CA TYR A 410 -9.06 -12.03 22.69
C TYR A 410 -7.92 -12.86 23.27
N TYR A 411 -8.13 -13.54 24.39
CA TYR A 411 -7.06 -14.37 24.96
C TYR A 411 -6.73 -15.60 24.10
N GLU A 412 -7.71 -16.20 23.43
CA GLU A 412 -7.46 -17.27 22.44
C GLU A 412 -6.58 -16.79 21.29
N TYR A 413 -6.83 -15.58 20.78
CA TYR A 413 -5.99 -14.94 19.77
C TYR A 413 -4.56 -14.74 20.29
N ILE A 414 -4.39 -14.15 21.47
CA ILE A 414 -3.06 -13.88 22.04
C ILE A 414 -2.26 -15.18 22.25
N GLU A 415 -2.88 -16.22 22.80
CA GLU A 415 -2.23 -17.53 23.01
C GLU A 415 -1.79 -18.18 21.69
N LYS A 416 -2.64 -18.09 20.66
CA LYS A 416 -2.33 -18.56 19.31
C LYS A 416 -1.13 -17.78 18.73
N GLU A 417 -1.16 -16.45 18.77
CA GLU A 417 -0.11 -15.60 18.20
C GLU A 417 1.25 -15.78 18.90
N VAL A 418 1.29 -16.10 20.20
CA VAL A 418 2.54 -16.49 20.88
C VAL A 418 3.21 -17.67 20.17
N SER A 419 2.42 -18.68 19.83
CA SER A 419 2.92 -19.90 19.18
C SER A 419 3.34 -19.64 17.73
N GLU A 420 2.56 -18.82 17.01
CA GLU A 420 2.87 -18.43 15.62
C GLU A 420 4.15 -17.59 15.55
N VAL A 421 4.30 -16.58 16.40
CA VAL A 421 5.51 -15.74 16.45
C VAL A 421 6.74 -16.56 16.82
N ALA A 422 6.65 -17.47 17.79
CA ALA A 422 7.75 -18.36 18.13
C ALA A 422 8.18 -19.22 16.93
N SER A 423 7.22 -19.73 16.16
CA SER A 423 7.48 -20.53 14.96
C SER A 423 8.14 -19.69 13.86
N MET A 424 7.65 -18.47 13.62
CA MET A 424 8.26 -17.55 12.65
C MET A 424 9.69 -17.17 13.04
N MET A 425 9.95 -16.87 14.32
CA MET A 425 11.29 -16.56 14.80
C MET A 425 12.25 -17.75 14.65
N ALA A 426 11.78 -18.99 14.89
CA ALA A 426 12.59 -20.18 14.68
C ALA A 426 13.01 -20.32 13.21
N VAL A 427 12.09 -20.12 12.26
CA VAL A 427 12.38 -20.15 10.81
C VAL A 427 13.47 -19.15 10.43
N LEU A 428 13.45 -17.93 11.01
CA LEU A 428 14.47 -16.91 10.76
C LEU A 428 15.83 -17.28 11.38
N GLN A 429 15.86 -17.93 12.55
CA GLN A 429 17.11 -18.41 13.18
C GLN A 429 17.77 -19.55 12.39
N TYR A 430 16.99 -20.49 11.86
CA TYR A 430 17.53 -21.59 11.04
C TYR A 430 18.11 -21.15 9.70
N THR A 431 17.76 -19.94 9.24
CA THR A 431 18.27 -19.38 7.98
C THR A 431 19.61 -18.65 8.17
N GLU A 432 20.09 -18.51 9.42
CA GLU A 432 21.45 -18.07 9.77
C GLU A 432 22.40 -19.22 10.21
N PRO A 433 22.80 -20.16 9.35
CA PRO A 433 24.04 -20.90 9.58
C PRO A 433 25.20 -20.29 8.77
N ASP A 434 26.24 -19.83 9.48
CA ASP A 434 27.64 -19.75 9.02
C ASP A 434 28.01 -18.88 7.80
N ALA A 435 27.45 -17.68 7.65
CA ALA A 435 28.11 -16.63 6.83
C ALA A 435 29.48 -16.19 7.43
N ALA A 436 29.78 -16.58 8.67
CA ALA A 436 31.07 -16.35 9.33
C ALA A 436 32.11 -17.48 9.10
N ALA A 437 31.74 -18.63 8.51
CA ALA A 437 32.67 -19.74 8.27
C ALA A 437 33.28 -19.76 6.85
N ALA A 438 32.74 -18.96 5.92
CA ALA A 438 33.27 -18.83 4.55
C ALA A 438 34.15 -17.57 4.43
N GLY A 439 35.27 -17.55 5.14
CA GLY A 439 36.08 -16.33 5.22
C GLY A 439 37.51 -16.48 5.71
N THR A 440 38.26 -17.51 5.31
CA THR A 440 39.72 -17.36 5.15
C THR A 440 40.26 -18.43 4.18
N PRO A 441 40.96 -18.05 3.08
CA PRO A 441 41.79 -18.99 2.32
C PRO A 441 43.04 -19.41 3.09
#